data_AF-A0A9D7Z4L0-F1
#
_entry.id   AF-A0A9D7Z4L0-F1
#
_cell.length_a   1.000
_cell.length_b   1.000
_cell.length_c   1.000
_cell.angle_alpha   90.00
_cell.angle_beta   90.00
_cell.angle_gamma   90.00
#
_symmetry.space_group_name_H-M   'P 1'
#
loop_
_entity.id
_entity.type
_entity.pdbx_description
1 polymer ?
#
loop_
_entity_poly.entity_id
_entity_poly.type
_entity_poly.pdbx_seq_one_letter_code
_entity_poly.pdbx_strand_id
1 'polypeptide(L)'
;MNLAKTPAEIISDIANSLTRTQAAGLNALIFLSLREETSVAYQHKEWGFLDIPGFIIAWCDYLEEDALLELATEIISTTLSDELATNLRGTENGEITTAAREVKSALTVAVQAIEPNPTPSLLSDYSGYPAAID
;
A
#
# COMPACT_ATOMS: atom_id res chain seq x y z
N MET A 1 -29.02 6.35 -19.80
CA MET A 1 -29.10 6.55 -18.34
C MET A 1 -27.84 5.91 -17.76
N ASN A 2 -26.80 6.71 -17.51
CA ASN A 2 -25.61 6.25 -16.79
C ASN A 2 -25.64 7.04 -15.48
N LEU A 3 -26.04 6.39 -14.38
CA LEU A 3 -25.68 6.94 -13.08
C LEU A 3 -24.14 6.89 -13.07
N ALA A 4 -23.50 8.05 -13.00
CA ALA A 4 -22.07 8.11 -12.78
C ALA A 4 -21.80 7.30 -11.51
N LYS A 5 -21.00 6.24 -11.63
CA LYS A 5 -20.60 5.44 -10.46
C LYS A 5 -19.93 6.36 -9.46
N THR A 6 -20.27 6.18 -8.19
CA THR A 6 -19.56 6.82 -7.10
C THR A 6 -18.13 6.27 -7.01
N PRO A 7 -17.18 7.03 -6.42
CA PRO A 7 -15.83 6.53 -6.19
C PRO A 7 -15.80 5.17 -5.47
N ALA A 8 -16.62 4.98 -4.44
CA ALA A 8 -16.72 3.72 -3.71
C ALA A 8 -17.19 2.53 -4.57
N GLU A 9 -18.15 2.77 -5.48
CA GLU A 9 -18.59 1.73 -6.44
C GLU A 9 -17.48 1.37 -7.43
N ILE A 10 -16.73 2.36 -7.91
CA ILE A 10 -15.57 2.14 -8.77
C ILE A 10 -14.51 1.30 -8.05
N ILE A 11 -14.18 1.67 -6.81
CA ILE A 11 -13.17 0.98 -6.00
C ILE A 11 -13.56 -0.50 -5.81
N SER A 12 -14.79 -0.75 -5.37
CA SER A 12 -15.31 -2.10 -5.15
C SER A 12 -15.28 -2.92 -6.44
N ASP A 13 -15.68 -2.34 -7.57
CA ASP A 13 -15.70 -3.05 -8.85
C ASP A 13 -14.29 -3.39 -9.35
N ILE A 14 -13.31 -2.50 -9.17
CA ILE A 14 -11.91 -2.75 -9.54
C ILE A 14 -11.33 -3.85 -8.65
N ALA A 15 -11.45 -3.72 -7.33
CA ALA A 15 -10.88 -4.67 -6.38
C ALA A 15 -11.39 -6.11 -6.58
N ASN A 16 -12.66 -6.26 -6.99
CA ASN A 16 -13.28 -7.57 -7.18
C ASN A 16 -13.15 -8.15 -8.61
N SER A 17 -12.63 -7.40 -9.57
CA SER A 17 -12.58 -7.83 -10.99
C SER A 17 -11.20 -8.26 -11.48
N LEU A 18 -10.14 -7.95 -10.72
CA LEU A 18 -8.76 -8.23 -11.11
C LEU A 18 -8.26 -9.55 -10.54
N THR A 19 -7.41 -10.23 -11.30
CA THR A 19 -6.55 -11.28 -10.75
C THR A 19 -5.53 -10.68 -9.80
N ARG A 20 -4.95 -11.50 -8.91
CA ARG A 20 -3.93 -11.05 -7.96
C ARG A 20 -2.75 -10.32 -8.64
N THR A 21 -2.24 -10.87 -9.75
CA THR A 21 -1.11 -10.27 -10.48
C THR A 21 -1.49 -8.92 -11.07
N GLN A 22 -2.67 -8.81 -11.68
CA GLN A 22 -3.17 -7.54 -12.21
C GLN A 22 -3.40 -6.51 -11.10
N ALA A 23 -3.92 -6.93 -9.94
CA ALA A 23 -4.14 -6.07 -8.80
C ALA A 23 -2.82 -5.53 -8.24
N ALA A 24 -1.81 -6.39 -8.07
CA ALA A 24 -0.46 -5.97 -7.67
C ALA A 24 0.17 -5.01 -8.69
N GLY A 25 0.03 -5.30 -9.99
CA GLY A 25 0.48 -4.43 -11.07
C GLY A 25 -0.22 -3.07 -11.04
N LEU A 26 -1.54 -3.04 -10.90
CA LEU A 26 -2.32 -1.81 -10.79
C LEU A 26 -1.88 -0.97 -9.59
N ASN A 27 -1.61 -1.61 -8.45
CA ASN A 27 -1.14 -0.91 -7.26
C ASN A 27 0.22 -0.23 -7.49
N ALA A 28 1.15 -0.93 -8.16
CA ALA A 28 2.42 -0.33 -8.56
C ALA A 28 2.21 0.88 -9.48
N LEU A 29 1.31 0.79 -10.46
CA LEU A 29 1.00 1.91 -11.36
C LEU A 29 0.42 3.12 -10.62
N ILE A 30 -0.47 2.91 -9.65
CA ILE A 30 -1.05 3.99 -8.82
C ILE A 30 0.05 4.68 -8.00
N PHE A 31 0.91 3.94 -7.31
CA PHE A 31 1.99 4.56 -6.53
C PHE A 31 3.02 5.29 -7.40
N LEU A 32 3.32 4.75 -8.59
CA LEU A 32 4.19 5.43 -9.55
C LEU A 32 3.54 6.72 -10.06
N SER A 33 2.25 6.70 -10.37
CA SER A 33 1.54 7.88 -10.87
C SER A 33 1.50 8.99 -9.83
N LEU A 34 1.22 8.64 -8.57
CA LEU A 34 1.23 9.58 -7.44
C LEU A 34 2.64 10.13 -7.17
N ARG A 35 3.66 9.26 -7.13
CA ARG A 35 5.05 9.68 -6.86
C ARG A 35 5.60 10.63 -7.93
N GLU A 36 5.26 10.38 -9.19
CA GLU A 36 5.81 11.10 -10.34
C GLU A 36 4.89 12.22 -10.85
N GLU A 37 3.74 12.44 -10.19
CA GLU A 37 2.74 13.41 -10.59
C GLU A 37 2.27 13.21 -12.05
N THR A 38 2.01 11.96 -12.41
CA THR A 38 1.54 11.54 -13.74
C THR A 38 0.19 10.81 -13.64
N SER A 39 -0.41 10.45 -14.78
CA SER A 39 -1.63 9.61 -14.81
C SER A 39 -1.30 8.13 -14.70
N VAL A 40 -2.27 7.34 -14.24
CA VAL A 40 -2.18 5.87 -14.26
C VAL A 40 -2.12 5.38 -15.70
N ALA A 41 -2.82 6.03 -16.64
CA ALA A 41 -2.70 5.73 -18.07
C ALA A 41 -1.29 5.95 -18.63
N TYR A 42 -0.59 7.00 -18.18
CA TYR A 42 0.80 7.23 -18.57
C TYR A 42 1.69 6.08 -18.10
N GLN A 43 1.63 5.73 -16.82
CA GLN A 43 2.45 4.65 -16.25
C GLN A 43 2.11 3.29 -16.88
N HIS A 44 0.84 3.01 -17.12
CA HIS A 44 0.39 1.78 -17.78
C HIS A 44 1.00 1.61 -19.18
N LYS A 45 1.07 2.71 -19.94
CA LYS A 45 1.70 2.74 -21.27
C LYS A 45 3.22 2.62 -21.18
N GLU A 46 3.85 3.33 -20.26
CA GLU A 46 5.31 3.37 -20.10
C GLU A 46 5.87 2.00 -19.71
N TRP A 47 5.23 1.33 -18.74
CA TRP A 47 5.68 0.05 -18.22
C TRP A 47 5.13 -1.18 -18.95
N GLY A 48 4.15 -0.99 -19.85
CA GLY A 48 3.65 -2.04 -20.73
C GLY A 48 2.79 -3.11 -20.04
N PHE A 49 1.96 -2.72 -19.07
CA PHE A 49 1.03 -3.63 -18.36
C PHE A 49 -0.19 -4.02 -19.21
N LEU A 50 0.03 -4.74 -20.32
CA LEU A 50 -1.02 -5.04 -21.32
C LEU A 50 -2.17 -5.92 -20.82
N ASP A 51 -2.00 -6.58 -19.68
CA ASP A 51 -2.97 -7.49 -19.07
C ASP A 51 -4.04 -6.76 -18.24
N ILE A 52 -3.88 -5.46 -17.95
CA ILE A 52 -4.89 -4.67 -17.23
C ILE A 52 -5.87 -4.04 -18.23
N PRO A 53 -7.19 -4.26 -18.10
CA PRO A 53 -8.17 -3.65 -18.99
C PRO A 53 -8.13 -2.13 -18.97
N GLY A 54 -8.09 -1.50 -20.15
CA GLY A 54 -7.97 -0.03 -20.26
C GLY A 54 -9.12 0.77 -19.63
N PHE A 55 -10.31 0.17 -19.46
CA PHE A 55 -11.41 0.84 -18.75
C PHE A 55 -11.15 0.95 -17.23
N ILE A 56 -10.40 0.02 -16.64
CA ILE A 56 -9.98 0.07 -15.23
C ILE A 56 -8.97 1.20 -15.04
N ILE A 57 -8.03 1.34 -15.99
CA ILE A 57 -7.08 2.46 -16.01
C ILE A 57 -7.81 3.79 -16.12
N ALA A 58 -8.79 3.90 -17.01
CA ALA A 58 -9.61 5.11 -17.17
C ALA A 58 -10.43 5.44 -15.91
N TRP A 59 -10.91 4.43 -15.18
CA TRP A 59 -11.56 4.64 -13.89
C TRP A 59 -10.58 5.13 -12.82
N CYS A 60 -9.35 4.62 -12.79
CA CYS A 60 -8.32 5.13 -11.87
C CYS A 60 -8.02 6.61 -12.15
N ASP A 61 -7.86 7.01 -13.41
CA ASP A 61 -7.63 8.42 -13.77
C ASP A 61 -8.84 9.34 -13.52
N TYR A 62 -10.03 8.77 -13.28
CA TYR A 62 -11.22 9.52 -12.86
C TYR A 62 -11.30 9.72 -11.35
N LEU A 63 -10.61 8.89 -10.56
CA LEU A 63 -10.57 9.02 -9.10
C LEU A 63 -9.63 10.16 -8.68
N GLU A 64 -10.05 10.92 -7.69
CA GLU A 64 -9.18 11.87 -7.00
C GLU A 64 -8.13 11.13 -6.16
N GLU A 65 -7.07 11.82 -5.77
CA GLU A 65 -5.92 11.25 -5.06
C GLU A 65 -6.32 10.44 -3.81
N ASP A 66 -7.21 10.96 -2.96
CA ASP A 66 -7.68 10.26 -1.76
C ASP A 66 -8.38 8.94 -2.10
N ALA A 67 -9.18 8.92 -3.17
CA ALA A 67 -9.89 7.73 -3.63
C ALA A 67 -8.95 6.72 -4.33
N LEU A 68 -7.88 7.20 -4.98
CA LEU A 68 -6.80 6.35 -5.51
C LEU A 68 -6.02 5.67 -4.38
N LEU A 69 -5.76 6.38 -3.28
CA LEU A 69 -5.12 5.80 -2.09
C LEU A 69 -6.04 4.79 -1.40
N GLU A 70 -7.34 5.06 -1.33
CA GLU A 70 -8.33 4.10 -0.84
C GLU A 70 -8.35 2.84 -1.71
N LEU A 71 -8.36 2.99 -3.04
CA LEU A 71 -8.25 1.86 -3.97
C LEU A 71 -6.97 1.04 -3.75
N ALA A 72 -5.82 1.70 -3.63
CA ALA A 72 -4.54 1.04 -3.37
C ALA A 72 -4.58 0.24 -2.06
N THR A 73 -5.22 0.79 -1.03
CA THR A 73 -5.40 0.13 0.27
C THR A 73 -6.33 -1.09 0.17
N GLU A 74 -7.44 -0.98 -0.54
CA GLU A 74 -8.38 -2.09 -0.76
C GLU A 74 -7.73 -3.23 -1.54
N ILE A 75 -6.94 -2.90 -2.57
CA ILE A 75 -6.13 -3.88 -3.30
C ILE A 75 -5.12 -4.55 -2.37
N ILE A 76 -4.41 -3.80 -1.52
CA ILE A 76 -3.45 -4.40 -0.56
C ILE A 76 -4.18 -5.34 0.39
N SER A 77 -5.32 -4.94 0.94
CA SER A 77 -6.11 -5.73 1.88
C SER A 77 -6.53 -7.06 1.27
N THR A 78 -7.08 -7.03 0.05
CA THR A 78 -7.50 -8.24 -0.67
C THR A 78 -6.31 -9.14 -1.06
N THR A 79 -5.19 -8.55 -1.49
CA THR A 79 -3.99 -9.30 -1.91
C THR A 79 -3.26 -9.94 -0.71
N LEU A 80 -3.06 -9.20 0.39
CA LEU A 80 -2.35 -9.68 1.58
C LEU A 80 -3.19 -10.65 2.42
N SER A 81 -4.50 -10.45 2.51
CA SER A 81 -5.38 -11.36 3.26
C SER A 81 -5.37 -12.77 2.65
N ASP A 82 -5.31 -12.83 1.32
CA ASP A 82 -5.17 -14.04 0.54
C ASP A 82 -3.82 -14.75 0.74
N GLU A 83 -2.71 -14.00 0.82
CA GLU A 83 -1.39 -14.56 1.14
C GLU A 83 -1.37 -15.11 2.56
N LEU A 84 -1.96 -14.42 3.53
CA LEU A 84 -2.07 -14.92 4.88
C LEU A 84 -2.92 -16.21 4.92
N ALA A 85 -4.05 -16.26 4.22
CA ALA A 85 -4.91 -17.43 4.18
C ALA A 85 -4.25 -18.64 3.49
N THR A 86 -3.52 -18.42 2.39
CA THR A 86 -2.81 -19.48 1.66
C THR A 86 -1.59 -19.97 2.43
N ASN A 87 -0.81 -19.07 3.05
CA ASN A 87 0.29 -19.43 3.94
C ASN A 87 -0.21 -20.17 5.20
N LEU A 88 -1.40 -19.83 5.71
CA LEU A 88 -2.04 -20.55 6.82
C LEU A 88 -2.62 -21.91 6.41
N ARG A 89 -3.11 -22.08 5.18
CA ARG A 89 -3.49 -23.40 4.65
C ARG A 89 -2.30 -24.33 4.44
N GLY A 90 -1.11 -23.78 4.15
CA GLY A 90 0.15 -24.53 4.15
C GLY A 90 0.50 -25.12 5.53
N THR A 91 -0.03 -24.55 6.61
CA THR A 91 0.16 -25.04 7.99
C THR A 91 -0.70 -26.24 8.37
N GLU A 92 -1.75 -26.58 7.61
CA GLU A 92 -2.58 -27.75 7.91
C GLU A 92 -1.83 -29.07 7.69
N ASN A 93 -0.70 -29.04 6.97
CA ASN A 93 0.21 -30.17 6.75
C ASN A 93 1.43 -30.19 7.69
N GLY A 94 1.46 -29.35 8.73
CA GLY A 94 2.37 -29.52 9.87
C GLY A 94 3.79 -28.93 9.75
N GLU A 95 4.12 -28.19 8.69
CA GLU A 95 5.37 -27.42 8.63
C GLU A 95 5.09 -25.92 8.57
N ILE A 96 5.26 -25.23 9.70
CA ILE A 96 5.40 -23.77 9.71
C ILE A 96 6.74 -23.46 9.02
N THR A 97 6.69 -23.09 7.76
CA THR A 97 7.90 -22.69 7.03
C THR A 97 8.41 -21.34 7.57
N THR A 98 9.73 -21.15 7.57
CA THR A 98 10.41 -19.93 8.05
C THR A 98 9.81 -18.64 7.46
N ALA A 99 9.34 -18.69 6.21
CA ALA A 99 8.67 -17.57 5.54
C ALA A 99 7.40 -17.09 6.25
N ALA A 100 6.55 -18.01 6.75
CA ALA A 100 5.34 -17.64 7.48
C ALA A 100 5.64 -16.95 8.83
N ARG A 101 6.76 -17.33 9.47
CA ARG A 101 7.24 -16.69 10.72
C ARG A 101 7.82 -15.30 10.46
N GLU A 102 8.54 -15.13 9.36
CA GLU A 102 9.12 -13.84 8.96
C GLU A 102 8.03 -12.82 8.58
N VAL A 103 6.99 -13.22 7.84
CA VAL A 103 5.85 -12.34 7.52
C VAL A 103 5.14 -11.85 8.78
N LYS A 104 4.89 -12.75 9.75
CA LYS A 104 4.30 -12.38 11.04
C LYS A 104 5.19 -11.40 11.82
N SER A 105 6.51 -11.59 11.77
CA SER A 105 7.47 -10.69 12.41
C SER A 105 7.50 -9.31 11.73
N ALA A 106 7.50 -9.26 10.40
CA ALA A 106 7.51 -8.02 9.62
C ALA A 106 6.23 -7.21 9.85
N LEU A 107 5.06 -7.87 9.89
CA LEU A 107 3.80 -7.22 10.22
C LEU A 107 3.78 -6.69 11.65
N THR A 108 4.32 -7.43 12.63
CA THR A 108 4.44 -6.96 14.02
C THR A 108 5.32 -5.72 14.12
N VAL A 109 6.42 -5.68 13.38
CA VAL A 109 7.33 -4.52 13.32
C VAL A 109 6.65 -3.33 12.64
N ALA A 110 5.91 -3.55 11.55
CA ALA A 110 5.17 -2.49 10.87
C ALA A 110 4.07 -1.88 11.75
N VAL A 111 3.35 -2.70 12.52
CA VAL A 111 2.35 -2.24 13.50
C VAL A 111 3.01 -1.43 14.63
N GLN A 112 4.17 -1.87 15.13
CA GLN A 112 4.92 -1.14 16.17
C GLN A 112 5.54 0.16 15.66
N ALA A 113 5.88 0.27 14.37
CA ALA A 113 6.44 1.49 13.78
C ALA A 113 5.41 2.63 13.65
N ILE A 114 4.11 2.31 13.72
CA ILE A 114 3.01 3.28 13.64
C ILE A 114 2.59 3.76 15.05
N GLU A 115 2.95 3.03 16.11
CA GLU A 115 2.80 3.55 17.47
C GLU A 115 3.73 4.75 17.66
N PRO A 116 3.24 5.91 18.13
CA PRO A 116 4.08 7.08 18.34
C PRO A 116 5.07 6.76 19.45
N ASN A 117 6.30 6.45 19.07
CA ASN A 117 7.42 6.36 19.98
C ASN A 117 7.61 7.75 20.61
N PRO A 118 7.39 7.94 21.93
CA PRO A 118 7.68 9.21 22.55
C PRO A 118 9.20 9.40 22.49
N THR A 119 9.66 10.18 21.51
CA THR A 119 11.07 10.55 21.34
C THR A 119 11.67 10.96 22.70
N PRO A 120 12.81 10.41 23.12
CA PRO A 120 13.50 10.92 24.29
C PRO A 120 14.01 12.34 23.98
N SER A 121 13.71 13.28 24.87
CA SER A 121 14.07 14.70 24.77
C SER A 121 15.60 14.85 24.73
N LEU A 122 16.14 15.42 23.64
CA LEU A 122 17.58 15.63 23.39
C LEU A 122 18.17 16.86 24.14
N LEU A 123 17.61 17.24 25.29
CA LEU A 123 17.85 18.55 25.90
C LEU A 123 18.59 18.52 27.26
N SER A 124 19.35 17.46 27.55
CA SER A 124 20.15 17.36 28.79
C SER A 124 21.57 17.91 28.70
N ASP A 125 22.08 18.21 27.50
CA ASP A 125 23.54 18.36 27.30
C ASP A 125 24.03 19.82 27.26
N TYR A 126 23.16 20.79 27.52
CA TYR A 126 23.53 22.20 27.69
C TYR A 126 23.55 22.62 29.18
N SER A 127 24.42 21.99 29.98
CA SER A 127 24.88 22.58 31.25
C SER A 127 26.39 22.71 31.24
N GLY A 128 26.87 23.74 30.53
CA GLY A 128 28.30 24.01 30.39
C GLY A 128 28.57 25.43 29.89
N TYR A 129 28.13 26.44 30.64
CA TYR A 129 28.65 27.80 30.47
C TYR A 129 29.80 28.02 31.46
N PRO A 130 31.03 28.30 31.00
CA PRO A 130 32.06 28.86 31.85
C PRO A 130 31.74 30.35 32.08
N ALA A 131 31.62 30.75 33.35
CA ALA A 131 31.61 32.16 33.72
C ALA A 131 33.00 32.75 33.48
N ALA A 132 32.99 33.96 32.90
CA ALA A 132 34.13 34.67 32.37
C ALA A 132 35.11 35.21 33.43
N ILE A 133 36.28 35.54 32.89
CA ILE A 133 37.44 36.24 33.45
C ILE A 133 37.03 37.64 33.95
N ASP A 134 37.22 37.92 35.25
CA ASP A 134 38.10 38.98 35.81
C ASP A 134 38.20 38.83 37.34
#